data_AF-A0A2C5YS31-F1
#
_entry.id   AF-A0A2C5YS31-F1
#
_cell.length_a   1.000
_cell.length_b   1.000
_cell.length_c   1.000
_cell.angle_alpha   90.00
_cell.angle_beta   90.00
_cell.angle_gamma   90.00
#
_symmetry.space_group_name_H-M   'P 1'
#
loop_
_entity.id
_entity.type
_entity.pdbx_description
1 polymer ?
#
loop_
_entity_poly.entity_id
_entity_poly.type
_entity_poly.pdbx_seq_one_letter_code
_entity_poly.pdbx_strand_id
1 'polypeptide(L)'
;MVEGEVIFRGDKLWWTQGTFEFRHHHDGNHHVMAVSEPFEVRIAPFAEEEVEVDGQGVYGRAVEAAVLPVVQNCLDRDPDIAPSTTDEPFGSHVERDGKYARRIVYAIREMFGIEFAPAVVLADRNVRKLAWRICNAKEVLAPYSMSQSRGTTTPAGQEFEEGQRREAAEEQAAEQRQLRQQEVT
;
A
#
# COMPACT_ATOMS: atom_id res chain seq x y z
N MET A 1 -45.67 8.55 -16.50
CA MET A 1 -44.37 8.26 -15.87
C MET A 1 -43.32 9.00 -16.67
N VAL A 2 -42.43 9.75 -16.02
CA VAL A 2 -41.30 10.42 -16.68
C VAL A 2 -40.05 9.74 -16.15
N GLU A 3 -39.15 9.33 -17.04
CA GLU A 3 -37.89 8.66 -16.72
C GLU A 3 -36.72 9.53 -17.19
N GLY A 4 -35.57 9.38 -16.54
CA GLY A 4 -34.34 10.09 -16.87
C GLY A 4 -33.11 9.34 -16.36
N GLU A 5 -31.97 9.60 -16.98
CA GLU A 5 -30.68 8.99 -16.63
C GLU A 5 -29.66 10.09 -16.30
N VAL A 6 -28.84 9.85 -15.28
CA VAL A 6 -27.71 10.71 -14.91
C VAL A 6 -26.45 9.86 -14.82
N ILE A 7 -25.41 10.26 -15.55
CA ILE A 7 -24.12 9.57 -15.56
C ILE A 7 -23.06 10.46 -14.88
N PHE A 8 -22.51 9.97 -13.78
CA PHE A 8 -21.37 10.58 -13.09
C PHE A 8 -20.05 10.04 -13.67
N ARG A 9 -19.09 10.93 -13.94
CA ARG A 9 -17.77 10.59 -14.51
C ARG A 9 -16.67 11.46 -13.94
N GLY A 10 -15.44 10.96 -13.99
CA GLY A 10 -14.23 11.68 -13.62
C GLY A 10 -14.28 12.27 -12.21
N ASP A 11 -14.05 13.58 -12.10
CA ASP A 11 -13.98 14.29 -10.81
C ASP A 11 -15.33 14.41 -10.10
N LYS A 12 -16.44 14.06 -10.76
CA LYS A 12 -17.77 13.98 -10.13
C LYS A 12 -17.98 12.68 -9.34
N LEU A 13 -17.08 11.70 -9.50
CA LEU A 13 -17.06 10.46 -8.73
C LEU A 13 -16.14 10.61 -7.52
N TRP A 14 -16.47 9.91 -6.43
CA TRP A 14 -15.57 9.76 -5.29
C TRP A 14 -14.44 8.80 -5.64
N TRP A 15 -13.20 9.19 -5.35
CA TRP A 15 -11.98 8.41 -5.59
C TRP A 15 -11.46 7.78 -4.30
N THR A 16 -12.39 7.31 -3.48
CA THR A 16 -12.14 6.68 -2.18
C THR A 16 -13.08 5.51 -2.00
N GLN A 17 -12.62 4.48 -1.29
CA GLN A 17 -13.50 3.41 -0.84
C GLN A 17 -14.50 3.92 0.19
N GLY A 18 -15.67 3.30 0.26
CA GLY A 18 -16.69 3.60 1.26
C GLY A 18 -18.11 3.31 0.80
N THR A 19 -19.05 3.54 1.70
CA THR A 19 -20.48 3.46 1.43
C THR A 19 -21.04 4.85 1.12
N PHE A 20 -21.77 4.95 0.02
CA PHE A 20 -22.31 6.19 -0.51
C PHE A 20 -23.80 6.01 -0.82
N GLU A 21 -24.50 7.13 -0.97
CA GLU A 21 -25.89 7.18 -1.41
C GLU A 21 -26.10 8.42 -2.29
N PHE A 22 -27.03 8.33 -3.24
CA PHE A 22 -27.46 9.49 -4.01
C PHE A 22 -28.59 10.21 -3.29
N ARG A 23 -28.49 11.54 -3.18
CA ARG A 23 -29.56 12.40 -2.64
C ARG A 23 -30.01 13.38 -3.70
N HIS A 24 -31.29 13.31 -4.08
CA HIS A 24 -31.87 14.24 -5.04
C HIS A 24 -32.42 15.48 -4.34
N HIS A 25 -31.91 16.64 -4.73
CA HIS A 25 -32.35 17.96 -4.26
C HIS A 25 -33.04 18.70 -5.41
N HIS A 26 -34.11 19.44 -5.13
CA HIS A 26 -34.84 20.21 -6.13
C HIS A 26 -34.76 21.71 -5.85
N ASP A 27 -34.66 22.49 -6.92
CA ASP A 27 -34.72 23.96 -6.90
C ASP A 27 -33.66 24.61 -5.99
N GLY A 28 -32.46 24.03 -5.96
CA GLY A 28 -31.32 24.54 -5.18
C GLY A 28 -31.52 24.51 -3.65
N ASN A 29 -32.65 24.01 -3.17
CA ASN A 29 -32.95 23.91 -1.75
C ASN A 29 -32.29 22.66 -1.14
N HIS A 30 -31.99 22.70 0.17
CA HIS A 30 -31.45 21.55 0.91
C HIS A 30 -32.49 20.47 1.21
N HIS A 31 -33.72 20.58 0.69
CA HIS A 31 -34.76 19.57 0.88
C HIS A 31 -34.47 18.34 0.01
N VAL A 32 -34.29 17.20 0.65
CA VAL A 32 -34.04 15.92 -0.01
C VAL A 32 -35.38 15.33 -0.45
N MET A 33 -35.58 15.19 -1.76
CA MET A 33 -36.81 14.61 -2.31
C MET A 33 -36.77 13.09 -2.42
N ALA A 34 -35.57 12.53 -2.65
CA ALA A 34 -35.37 11.09 -2.77
C ALA A 34 -33.93 10.73 -2.37
N VAL A 35 -33.76 9.51 -1.86
CA VAL A 35 -32.47 8.91 -1.51
C VAL A 35 -32.40 7.52 -2.14
N SER A 36 -31.26 7.18 -2.74
CA SER A 36 -31.03 5.81 -3.23
C SER A 36 -30.79 4.84 -2.07
N GLU A 37 -30.80 3.53 -2.36
CA GLU A 37 -30.17 2.59 -1.44
C GLU A 37 -28.68 2.91 -1.30
N PRO A 38 -28.07 2.69 -0.12
CA PRO A 38 -26.63 2.78 0.04
C PRO A 38 -25.94 1.75 -0.86
N PHE A 39 -24.84 2.16 -1.48
CA PHE A 39 -24.00 1.28 -2.29
C PHE A 39 -22.54 1.50 -1.90
N GLU A 40 -21.72 0.50 -2.16
CA GLU A 40 -20.31 0.54 -1.81
C GLU A 40 -19.44 0.72 -3.05
N VAL A 41 -18.43 1.57 -2.94
CA VAL A 41 -17.31 1.60 -3.88
C VAL A 41 -16.10 0.99 -3.20
N ARG A 42 -15.57 -0.07 -3.82
CA ARG A 42 -14.41 -0.79 -3.33
C ARG A 42 -13.36 -0.94 -4.42
N ILE A 43 -12.11 -1.01 -3.99
CA ILE A 43 -11.00 -1.48 -4.82
C ILE A 43 -10.65 -2.86 -4.28
N ALA A 44 -10.81 -3.89 -5.11
CA ALA A 44 -10.53 -5.26 -4.70
C ALA A 44 -9.03 -5.42 -4.41
N PRO A 45 -8.65 -6.02 -3.26
CA PRO A 45 -7.29 -6.48 -3.04
C PRO A 45 -6.87 -7.45 -4.16
N PHE A 46 -5.58 -7.43 -4.51
CA PHE A 46 -5.02 -8.39 -5.43
C PHE A 46 -4.89 -9.75 -4.72
N ALA A 47 -5.54 -10.78 -5.27
CA ALA A 47 -5.54 -12.13 -4.70
C ALA A 47 -4.22 -12.85 -5.02
N GLU A 48 -3.20 -12.58 -4.22
CA GLU A 48 -1.85 -13.15 -4.41
C GLU A 48 -1.84 -14.68 -4.32
N GLU A 49 -2.69 -15.25 -3.48
CA GLU A 49 -2.78 -16.69 -3.22
C GLU A 49 -3.39 -17.47 -4.40
N GLU A 50 -4.14 -16.80 -5.27
CA GLU A 50 -4.80 -17.41 -6.42
C GLU A 50 -3.91 -17.45 -7.67
N VAL A 51 -2.75 -16.78 -7.63
CA VAL A 51 -1.79 -16.78 -8.74
C VAL A 51 -0.91 -18.01 -8.65
N GLU A 52 -1.08 -18.96 -9.59
CA GLU A 52 -0.20 -20.13 -9.71
C GLU A 52 1.27 -19.66 -9.88
N VAL A 53 2.08 -19.92 -8.85
CA VAL A 53 3.46 -19.40 -8.72
C VAL A 53 4.43 -20.27 -9.52
N ASP A 54 4.24 -20.31 -10.84
CA ASP A 54 5.10 -21.10 -11.74
C ASP A 54 6.33 -20.31 -12.21
N GLY A 55 6.60 -19.16 -11.59
CA GLY A 55 7.78 -18.33 -11.80
C GLY A 55 7.49 -16.83 -11.81
N GLN A 56 8.52 -16.03 -11.52
CA GLN A 56 8.45 -14.56 -11.39
C GLN A 56 7.83 -13.87 -12.62
N GLY A 57 7.94 -14.46 -13.82
CA GLY A 57 7.34 -13.95 -15.05
C GLY A 57 5.84 -14.22 -15.22
N VAL A 58 5.24 -15.15 -14.46
CA VAL A 58 3.78 -15.37 -14.45
C VAL A 58 3.13 -14.37 -13.49
N TYR A 59 3.70 -14.23 -12.29
CA TYR A 59 3.24 -13.26 -11.30
C TYR A 59 3.27 -11.82 -11.82
N GLY A 60 4.38 -11.39 -12.43
CA GLY A 60 4.48 -10.05 -13.02
C GLY A 60 3.40 -9.77 -14.07
N ARG A 61 3.06 -10.77 -14.90
CA ARG A 61 1.98 -10.65 -15.90
C ARG A 61 0.59 -10.57 -15.26
N ALA A 62 0.36 -11.29 -14.16
CA ALA A 62 -0.88 -11.19 -13.39
C ALA A 62 -1.02 -9.78 -12.78
N VAL A 63 0.06 -9.23 -12.22
CA VAL A 63 0.07 -7.85 -11.71
C VAL A 63 -0.17 -6.84 -12.84
N GLU A 64 0.51 -6.99 -13.98
CA GLU A 64 0.26 -6.14 -15.16
C GLU A 64 -1.22 -6.15 -15.61
N ALA A 65 -1.81 -7.35 -15.70
CA ALA A 65 -3.21 -7.53 -16.09
C ALA A 65 -4.19 -6.94 -15.08
N ALA A 66 -3.89 -7.01 -13.78
CA ALA A 66 -4.70 -6.41 -12.73
C ALA A 66 -4.60 -4.88 -12.68
N VAL A 67 -3.39 -4.33 -12.88
CA VAL A 67 -3.14 -2.88 -12.77
C VAL A 67 -3.67 -2.11 -13.98
N LEU A 68 -3.59 -2.66 -15.19
CA LEU A 68 -4.02 -1.98 -16.43
C LEU A 68 -5.45 -1.39 -16.36
N PRO A 69 -6.51 -2.16 -16.07
CA PRO A 69 -7.88 -1.63 -16.03
C PRO A 69 -8.06 -0.59 -14.92
N VAL A 70 -7.30 -0.69 -13.83
CA VAL A 70 -7.34 0.28 -12.73
C VAL A 70 -6.68 1.59 -13.12
N VAL A 71 -5.53 1.54 -13.79
CA VAL A 71 -4.88 2.72 -14.37
C VAL A 71 -5.79 3.37 -15.41
N GLN A 72 -6.42 2.60 -16.29
CA GLN A 72 -7.40 3.12 -17.26
C GLN A 72 -8.54 3.86 -16.57
N ASN A 73 -9.11 3.29 -15.50
CA ASN A 73 -10.13 3.96 -14.71
C ASN A 73 -9.58 5.27 -14.10
N CYS A 74 -8.41 5.23 -13.44
CA CYS A 74 -7.80 6.41 -12.81
C CYS A 74 -7.57 7.56 -13.79
N LEU A 75 -7.30 7.23 -15.06
CA LEU A 75 -7.11 8.16 -16.18
C LEU A 75 -8.40 8.44 -16.95
N ASP A 76 -9.56 8.32 -16.26
CA ASP A 76 -10.90 8.60 -16.77
C ASP A 76 -11.31 7.79 -18.02
N ARG A 77 -10.55 6.75 -18.37
CA ARG A 77 -10.60 6.01 -19.65
C ARG A 77 -10.54 6.93 -20.88
N ASP A 78 -9.88 8.07 -20.72
CA ASP A 78 -9.71 9.04 -21.80
C ASP A 78 -8.67 8.51 -22.80
N PRO A 79 -9.03 8.30 -24.08
CA PRO A 79 -8.15 7.69 -25.08
C PRO A 79 -6.89 8.51 -25.37
N ASP A 80 -6.85 9.80 -25.03
CA ASP A 80 -5.67 10.64 -25.23
C ASP A 80 -4.63 10.47 -24.12
N ILE A 81 -5.00 9.86 -22.98
CA ILE A 81 -4.14 9.78 -21.79
C ILE A 81 -4.05 8.39 -21.17
N ALA A 82 -5.10 7.57 -21.29
CA ALA A 82 -5.20 6.25 -20.71
C ALA A 82 -4.58 5.21 -21.65
N PRO A 83 -3.65 4.37 -21.17
CA PRO A 83 -2.99 3.38 -22.01
C PRO A 83 -3.96 2.24 -22.36
N SER A 84 -3.90 1.78 -23.61
CA SER A 84 -4.61 0.60 -24.10
C SER A 84 -3.87 -0.71 -23.79
N THR A 85 -2.55 -0.65 -23.62
CA THR A 85 -1.68 -1.81 -23.33
C THR A 85 -0.71 -1.51 -22.19
N THR A 86 -0.02 -2.53 -21.67
CA THR A 86 0.85 -2.35 -20.49
C THR A 86 2.15 -1.61 -20.80
N ASP A 87 2.60 -1.67 -22.06
CA ASP A 87 3.82 -1.00 -22.54
C ASP A 87 3.58 0.46 -22.97
N GLU A 88 2.34 0.80 -23.31
CA GLU A 88 1.97 2.14 -23.77
C GLU A 88 2.21 3.19 -22.69
N PRO A 89 2.90 4.31 -23.02
CA PRO A 89 3.10 5.38 -22.07
C PRO A 89 1.81 6.13 -21.77
N PHE A 90 1.70 6.67 -20.57
CA PHE A 90 0.61 7.59 -20.22
C PHE A 90 0.72 8.88 -21.04
N GLY A 91 -0.43 9.47 -21.39
CA GLY A 91 -0.45 10.75 -22.11
C GLY A 91 0.14 11.91 -21.30
N SER A 92 0.61 12.94 -22.00
CA SER A 92 1.34 14.07 -21.40
C SER A 92 0.54 14.85 -20.34
N HIS A 93 -0.79 14.80 -20.38
CA HIS A 93 -1.65 15.43 -19.38
C HIS A 93 -1.50 14.81 -17.98
N VAL A 94 -1.07 13.54 -17.87
CA VAL A 94 -0.84 12.88 -16.59
C VAL A 94 0.28 13.55 -15.79
N GLU A 95 1.29 14.09 -16.47
CA GLU A 95 2.37 14.85 -15.84
C GLU A 95 1.92 16.25 -15.38
N ARG A 96 0.92 16.81 -16.05
CA ARG A 96 0.45 18.19 -15.80
C ARG A 96 -0.62 18.24 -14.71
N ASP A 97 -1.47 17.22 -14.62
CA ASP A 97 -2.51 17.12 -13.61
C ASP A 97 -2.20 15.99 -12.62
N GLY A 98 -1.69 16.39 -11.46
CA GLY A 98 -1.31 15.47 -10.40
C GLY A 98 -2.45 14.64 -9.81
N LYS A 99 -3.72 14.91 -10.14
CA LYS A 99 -4.85 14.07 -9.67
C LYS A 99 -4.71 12.64 -10.18
N TYR A 100 -4.24 12.46 -11.40
CA TYR A 100 -4.09 11.16 -12.04
C TYR A 100 -3.08 10.30 -11.29
N ALA A 101 -1.90 10.85 -11.02
CA ALA A 101 -0.88 10.16 -10.25
C ALA A 101 -1.37 9.82 -8.82
N ARG A 102 -2.09 10.73 -8.16
CA ARG A 102 -2.68 10.48 -6.82
C ARG A 102 -3.70 9.34 -6.84
N ARG A 103 -4.57 9.28 -7.84
CA ARG A 103 -5.54 8.18 -8.00
C ARG A 103 -4.84 6.83 -8.20
N ILE A 104 -3.82 6.80 -9.05
CA ILE A 104 -3.06 5.57 -9.34
C ILE A 104 -2.38 5.06 -8.07
N VAL A 105 -1.66 5.90 -7.33
CA VAL A 105 -0.98 5.43 -6.10
C VAL A 105 -1.96 5.06 -4.99
N TYR A 106 -3.11 5.74 -4.90
CA TYR A 106 -4.19 5.33 -4.00
C TYR A 106 -4.68 3.93 -4.36
N ALA A 107 -4.99 3.68 -5.63
CA ALA A 107 -5.48 2.38 -6.05
C ALA A 107 -4.43 1.26 -5.86
N ILE A 108 -3.15 1.53 -6.14
CA ILE A 108 -2.07 0.58 -5.87
C ILE A 108 -1.97 0.25 -4.37
N ARG A 109 -2.11 1.25 -3.49
CA ARG A 109 -2.15 1.03 -2.04
C ARG A 109 -3.31 0.14 -1.65
N GLU A 110 -4.51 0.41 -2.14
CA GLU A 110 -5.69 -0.38 -1.79
C GLU A 110 -5.61 -1.82 -2.34
N MET A 111 -5.05 -2.01 -3.54
CA MET A 111 -4.93 -3.33 -4.17
C MET A 111 -3.81 -4.18 -3.57
N PHE A 112 -2.64 -3.58 -3.37
CA PHE A 112 -1.40 -4.31 -3.06
C PHE A 112 -0.83 -3.97 -1.67
N GLY A 113 -1.41 -3.03 -0.93
CA GLY A 113 -0.85 -2.59 0.35
C GLY A 113 0.51 -1.89 0.23
N ILE A 114 0.85 -1.36 -0.95
CA ILE A 114 2.11 -0.66 -1.21
C ILE A 114 1.85 0.83 -1.41
N GLU A 115 2.51 1.66 -0.60
CA GLU A 115 2.41 3.11 -0.70
C GLU A 115 3.54 3.68 -1.58
N PHE A 116 3.16 4.23 -2.73
CA PHE A 116 4.08 4.99 -3.58
C PHE A 116 3.80 6.49 -3.53
N ALA A 117 4.85 7.29 -3.66
CA ALA A 117 4.71 8.71 -3.93
C ALA A 117 4.19 8.93 -5.37
N PRO A 118 3.36 9.96 -5.64
CA PRO A 118 2.87 10.26 -7.01
C PRO A 118 3.97 10.40 -8.06
N ALA A 119 5.16 10.87 -7.67
CA ALA A 119 6.32 11.00 -8.56
C ALA A 119 6.77 9.66 -9.18
N VAL A 120 6.49 8.52 -8.54
CA VAL A 120 6.78 7.18 -9.09
C VAL A 120 6.00 6.94 -10.38
N VAL A 121 4.73 7.34 -10.42
CA VAL A 121 3.87 7.20 -11.62
C VAL A 121 4.45 7.98 -12.79
N LEU A 122 4.94 9.20 -12.50
CA LEU A 122 5.56 10.07 -13.51
C LEU A 122 6.93 9.56 -13.97
N ALA A 123 7.67 8.85 -13.10
CA ALA A 123 8.95 8.25 -13.44
C ALA A 123 8.79 6.98 -14.29
N ASP A 124 7.84 6.11 -13.91
CA ASP A 124 7.66 4.81 -14.56
C ASP A 124 6.92 4.95 -15.91
N ARG A 125 5.97 5.90 -16.02
CA ARG A 125 5.25 6.30 -17.26
C ARG A 125 4.44 5.22 -17.98
N ASN A 126 4.52 3.94 -17.63
CA ASN A 126 3.67 2.89 -18.18
C ASN A 126 3.34 1.83 -17.12
N VAL A 127 2.34 0.99 -17.42
CA VAL A 127 1.84 -0.02 -16.48
C VAL A 127 2.87 -1.12 -16.23
N ARG A 128 3.63 -1.55 -17.23
CA ARG A 128 4.66 -2.58 -17.07
C ARG A 128 5.70 -2.21 -16.02
N LYS A 129 6.22 -0.98 -16.06
CA LYS A 129 7.22 -0.50 -15.09
C LYS A 129 6.62 -0.35 -13.69
N LEU A 130 5.38 0.15 -13.59
CA LEU A 130 4.66 0.18 -12.32
C LEU A 130 4.48 -1.22 -11.74
N ALA A 131 4.03 -2.18 -12.54
CA ALA A 131 3.85 -3.57 -12.13
C ALA A 131 5.16 -4.20 -11.67
N TRP A 132 6.27 -3.96 -12.39
CA TRP A 132 7.60 -4.40 -11.96
C TRP A 132 7.98 -3.81 -10.60
N ARG A 133 7.70 -2.51 -10.37
CA ARG A 133 7.99 -1.85 -9.10
C ARG A 133 7.12 -2.39 -7.97
N ILE A 134 5.85 -2.70 -8.23
CA ILE A 134 4.95 -3.37 -7.27
C ILE A 134 5.54 -4.73 -6.87
N CYS A 135 5.93 -5.56 -7.85
CA CYS A 135 6.53 -6.87 -7.58
C CYS A 135 7.80 -6.76 -6.73
N ASN A 136 8.69 -5.84 -7.11
CA ASN A 136 9.94 -5.62 -6.37
C ASN A 136 9.66 -5.13 -4.93
N ALA A 137 8.72 -4.20 -4.76
CA ALA A 137 8.32 -3.75 -3.42
C ALA A 137 7.76 -4.90 -2.57
N LYS A 138 6.94 -5.80 -3.16
CA LYS A 138 6.47 -7.01 -2.48
C LYS A 138 7.61 -7.92 -2.05
N GLU A 139 8.55 -8.21 -2.94
CA GLU A 139 9.72 -9.04 -2.63
C GLU A 139 10.56 -8.46 -1.49
N VAL A 140 10.83 -7.15 -1.53
CA VAL A 140 11.61 -6.46 -0.49
C VAL A 140 10.89 -6.41 0.86
N LEU A 141 9.56 -6.30 0.85
CA LEU A 141 8.74 -6.23 2.06
C LEU A 141 8.36 -7.62 2.59
N ALA A 142 8.51 -8.68 1.81
CA ALA A 142 8.13 -10.05 2.19
C ALA A 142 8.69 -10.51 3.54
N PRO A 143 9.96 -10.22 3.92
CA PRO A 143 10.50 -10.61 5.24
C PRO A 143 9.79 -9.95 6.43
N TYR A 144 9.09 -8.83 6.19
CA TYR A 144 8.34 -8.07 7.20
C TYR A 144 6.83 -8.27 7.07
N SER A 145 6.39 -9.08 6.10
CA SER A 145 4.99 -9.46 5.94
C SER A 145 4.63 -10.41 7.08
N MET A 146 3.86 -9.90 8.04
CA MET A 146 3.50 -10.60 9.27
C MET A 146 2.50 -11.74 9.00
N SER A 147 2.99 -12.84 8.42
CA SER A 147 2.39 -14.16 8.60
C SER A 147 2.64 -14.58 10.04
N GLN A 148 1.64 -14.45 10.93
CA GLN A 148 1.60 -14.92 12.32
C GLN A 148 2.97 -15.34 12.89
N SER A 149 3.83 -14.37 13.22
CA SER A 149 5.00 -14.71 14.02
C SER A 149 4.45 -15.09 15.40
N ARG A 150 4.54 -16.39 15.73
CA ARG A 150 4.52 -16.82 17.13
C ARG A 150 5.59 -15.98 17.82
N GLY A 151 5.14 -15.15 18.75
CA GLY A 151 5.86 -14.03 19.32
C GLY A 151 7.37 -14.22 19.38
N THR A 152 8.09 -13.37 18.67
CA THR A 152 9.51 -13.16 18.87
C THR A 152 9.66 -11.95 19.77
N THR A 153 9.77 -12.21 21.07
CA THR A 153 10.31 -11.25 22.04
C THR A 153 11.64 -10.72 21.52
N THR A 154 11.79 -9.40 21.49
CA THR A 154 13.05 -8.72 21.21
C THR A 154 14.19 -9.34 22.03
N PRO A 155 15.32 -9.77 21.42
CA PRO A 155 16.50 -10.15 22.18
C PRO A 155 17.21 -8.88 22.65
N ALA A 156 16.66 -8.21 23.65
CA ALA A 156 17.26 -7.03 24.27
C ALA A 156 17.73 -7.29 25.72
N GLY A 157 17.65 -8.53 26.22
CA GLY A 157 17.94 -8.83 27.63
C GLY A 157 19.23 -9.62 27.90
N GLN A 158 19.69 -10.47 26.98
CA GLN A 158 20.70 -11.48 27.33
C GLN A 158 22.13 -10.93 27.35
N GLU A 159 22.51 -10.07 26.40
CA GLU A 159 23.86 -9.50 26.34
C GLU A 159 24.11 -8.46 27.45
N PHE A 160 23.07 -7.73 27.88
CA PHE A 160 23.17 -6.77 28.99
C PHE A 160 23.26 -7.44 30.36
N GLU A 161 22.50 -8.52 30.59
CA GLU A 161 22.57 -9.25 31.86
C GLU A 161 23.88 -10.02 32.04
N GLU A 162 24.45 -10.59 30.97
CA GLU A 162 25.74 -11.29 31.04
C GLU A 162 26.90 -10.32 31.29
N GLY A 163 26.85 -9.11 30.71
CA GLY A 163 27.83 -8.04 30.98
C GLY A 163 27.81 -7.62 32.45
N GLN A 164 26.62 -7.35 33.01
CA GLN A 164 26.46 -6.95 34.41
C GLN A 164 26.88 -8.04 35.40
N ARG A 165 26.62 -9.32 35.08
CA ARG A 165 27.05 -10.45 35.93
C ARG A 165 28.57 -10.66 35.91
N ARG A 166 29.24 -10.39 34.78
CA ARG A 166 30.71 -10.47 34.70
C ARG A 166 31.38 -9.35 35.48
N GLU A 167 30.86 -8.13 35.36
CA GLU A 167 31.40 -6.96 36.06
C GLU A 167 31.26 -7.11 37.59
N ALA A 168 30.08 -7.56 38.06
CA ALA A 168 29.85 -7.84 39.48
C ALA A 168 30.73 -8.99 40.03
N ALA A 169 31.03 -10.00 39.22
CA ALA A 169 31.90 -11.11 39.62
C ALA A 169 33.37 -10.69 39.73
N GLU A 170 33.84 -9.79 38.85
CA GLU A 170 35.19 -9.23 38.91
C GLU A 170 35.38 -8.31 40.12
N GLU A 171 34.37 -7.49 40.45
CA GLU A 171 34.39 -6.61 41.62
C GLU A 171 34.43 -7.41 42.93
N GLN A 172 33.60 -8.45 43.05
CA GLN A 172 33.63 -9.35 44.22
C GLN A 172 34.94 -10.13 44.36
N ALA A 173 35.56 -10.52 43.24
CA ALA A 173 36.85 -11.21 43.27
C ALA A 173 38.00 -10.28 43.68
N ALA A 174 37.93 -8.99 43.31
CA ALA A 174 38.89 -7.98 43.74
C ALA A 174 38.77 -7.67 45.24
N GLU A 175 37.55 -7.56 45.76
CA GLU A 175 37.27 -7.31 47.17
C GLU A 175 37.76 -8.46 48.06
N GLN A 176 37.49 -9.72 47.67
CA GLN A 176 38.00 -10.90 48.38
C GLN A 176 39.54 -11.04 48.34
N ARG A 177 40.20 -10.47 47.32
CA ARG A 177 41.68 -10.43 47.25
C ARG A 177 42.26 -9.34 48.15
N GLN A 178 41.58 -8.21 48.31
CA GLN A 178 41.99 -7.16 49.25
C GLN A 178 41.79 -7.60 50.71
N LEU A 179 40.67 -8.25 51.04
CA LEU A 179 40.41 -8.78 52.39
C LEU A 179 41.46 -9.83 52.80
N ARG A 180 41.83 -10.73 51.88
CA ARG A 180 42.90 -11.72 52.13
C ARG A 180 44.29 -11.12 52.29
N GLN A 181 44.53 -9.90 51.82
CA GLN A 181 45.81 -9.20 52.04
C GLN A 181 45.83 -8.44 53.38
N GLN A 182 44.68 -8.18 54.00
CA GLN A 182 44.58 -7.53 55.32
C GLN A 182 44.66 -8.51 56.49
N GLU A 183 44.43 -9.81 56.28
CA GLU A 183 44.49 -10.84 57.32
C GLU A 183 45.90 -11.44 57.56
N VAL A 184 46.95 -10.95 56.87
CA VAL A 184 48.32 -11.49 56.95
C VAL A 184 49.31 -10.51 57.62
N THR A 185 48.83 -9.54 58.40
CA THR A 185 49.67 -8.68 59.27
C THR A 185 49.26 -8.84 60.72
#